data_AF-A0A2N4YWD2-F1
#
_entry.id   AF-A0A2N4YWD2-F1
#
_cell.length_a   1.000
_cell.length_b   1.000
_cell.length_c   1.000
_cell.angle_alpha   90.00
_cell.angle_beta   90.00
_cell.angle_gamma   90.00
#
_symmetry.space_group_name_H-M   'P 1'
#
loop_
_entity.id
_entity.type
_entity.pdbx_description
1 polymer ?
#
loop_
_entity_poly.entity_id
_entity_poly.type
_entity_poly.pdbx_seq_one_letter_code
_entity_poly.pdbx_strand_id
1 'polypeptide(L)'
;MSIDISVIWFVIIVFATLMYIVMDGFDLGIGMLFSVVHDGEERDVMVNSVAPVWDGNETWLVLGGAGLFGAFPLAYAVITDALVIPLTAMLIGLIFRGVAFEFRFKAVPSHRTFWDYAFAGGSLLATFS
;
A
#
# COMPACT_ATOMS: atom_id res chain seq x y z
N MET A 1 -34.76 7.04 -16.53
CA MET A 1 -33.65 7.72 -15.82
C MET A 1 -32.37 7.36 -16.52
N SER A 2 -31.68 8.31 -17.14
CA SER A 2 -30.31 8.10 -17.63
C SER A 2 -29.38 8.12 -16.42
N ILE A 3 -28.54 7.10 -16.26
CA ILE A 3 -27.53 7.09 -15.20
C ILE A 3 -26.45 8.11 -15.60
N ASP A 4 -26.12 9.01 -14.67
CA ASP A 4 -25.07 10.01 -14.85
C ASP A 4 -23.69 9.34 -14.82
N ILE A 5 -22.86 9.63 -15.82
CA ILE A 5 -21.50 9.09 -15.92
C ILE A 5 -20.62 9.53 -14.76
N SER A 6 -20.85 10.72 -14.20
CA SER A 6 -20.15 11.20 -13.01
C SER A 6 -20.47 10.32 -11.81
N VAL A 7 -21.72 9.87 -11.65
CA VAL A 7 -22.10 8.97 -10.55
C VAL A 7 -21.45 7.60 -10.72
N ILE A 8 -21.37 7.09 -11.95
CA ILE A 8 -20.69 5.81 -12.24
C ILE A 8 -19.21 5.89 -11.83
N TRP A 9 -18.50 6.94 -12.27
CA TRP A 9 -17.09 7.12 -11.93
C TRP A 9 -16.87 7.34 -10.44
N PHE A 10 -17.75 8.09 -9.78
CA PHE A 10 -17.71 8.24 -8.33
C PHE A 10 -17.77 6.88 -7.62
N VAL A 11 -18.70 6.01 -8.02
CA VAL A 11 -18.82 4.66 -7.45
C VAL A 11 -17.58 3.81 -7.73
N ILE A 12 -17.02 3.87 -8.94
CA ILE A 12 -15.80 3.14 -9.30
C ILE A 12 -14.61 3.59 -8.42
N ILE A 13 -14.43 4.89 -8.25
CA ILE A 13 -13.32 5.44 -7.44
C ILE A 13 -13.49 5.06 -5.98
N VAL A 14 -14.69 5.24 -5.41
CA VAL A 14 -14.97 4.84 -4.01
C VAL A 14 -14.72 3.35 -3.83
N PHE A 15 -15.19 2.53 -4.76
CA PHE A 15 -14.95 1.09 -4.72
C PHE A 15 -13.44 0.77 -4.80
N ALA A 16 -12.69 1.40 -5.71
CA ALA A 16 -11.25 1.19 -5.82
C ALA A 16 -10.51 1.57 -4.53
N THR A 17 -10.85 2.72 -3.93
CA THR A 17 -10.28 3.14 -2.65
C THR A 17 -10.62 2.16 -1.53
N LEU A 18 -11.86 1.65 -1.46
CA LEU A 18 -12.25 0.65 -0.46
C LEU A 18 -11.50 -0.68 -0.67
N MET A 19 -11.34 -1.11 -1.92
CA MET A 19 -10.57 -2.31 -2.24
C MET A 19 -9.10 -2.17 -1.84
N TYR A 20 -8.50 -1.00 -2.05
CA TYR A 20 -7.16 -0.71 -1.54
C TYR A 20 -7.10 -0.86 -0.01
N ILE A 21 -8.02 -0.22 0.72
CA ILE A 21 -8.05 -0.27 2.20
C ILE A 21 -8.19 -1.72 2.70
N VAL A 22 -9.05 -2.53 2.06
CA VAL A 22 -9.31 -3.91 2.50
C VAL A 22 -8.19 -4.85 2.10
N MET A 23 -7.72 -4.78 0.85
CA MET A 23 -6.73 -5.72 0.32
C MET A 23 -5.32 -5.33 0.75
N ASP A 24 -4.90 -4.08 0.53
CA ASP A 24 -3.56 -3.67 0.96
C ASP A 24 -3.45 -3.53 2.48
N GLY A 25 -4.58 -3.29 3.17
CA GLY A 25 -4.63 -3.17 4.63
C GLY A 25 -4.15 -4.42 5.38
N PHE A 26 -4.41 -5.64 4.87
CA PHE A 26 -3.87 -6.84 5.51
C PHE A 26 -2.38 -7.02 5.24
N ASP A 27 -1.89 -6.63 4.06
CA ASP A 27 -0.46 -6.64 3.73
C ASP A 27 0.32 -5.69 4.66
N LEU A 28 -0.20 -4.46 4.82
CA LEU A 28 0.36 -3.47 5.74
C LEU A 28 0.29 -3.96 7.20
N GLY A 29 -0.80 -4.62 7.59
CA GLY A 29 -0.94 -5.26 8.90
C GLY A 29 0.13 -6.31 9.17
N ILE A 30 0.36 -7.21 8.22
CA ILE A 30 1.42 -8.23 8.29
C ILE A 30 2.79 -7.56 8.38
N GLY A 31 3.03 -6.50 7.60
CA GLY A 31 4.27 -5.74 7.65
C GLY A 31 4.54 -5.11 9.01
N MET A 32 3.55 -4.46 9.63
CA MET A 32 3.71 -3.89 10.97
C MET A 32 4.02 -4.95 12.03
N LEU A 33 3.34 -6.11 11.98
CA LEU A 33 3.55 -7.23 12.90
C LEU A 33 4.89 -7.95 12.69
N PHE A 34 5.51 -7.77 11.53
CA PHE A 34 6.72 -8.50 11.12
C PHE A 34 7.88 -8.33 12.10
N SER A 35 8.02 -7.13 12.67
CA SER A 35 9.05 -6.82 13.66
C SER A 35 8.82 -7.47 15.04
N VAL A 36 7.58 -7.87 15.35
CA VAL A 36 7.17 -8.43 16.65
C VAL A 36 7.35 -9.95 16.68
N VAL A 37 7.17 -10.62 15.54
CA VAL A 37 7.41 -12.07 15.41
C VAL A 37 8.91 -12.30 15.35
N HIS A 38 9.47 -13.16 16.20
CA HIS A 38 10.93 -13.40 16.27
C HIS A 38 11.36 -14.70 15.58
N ASP A 39 10.41 -15.62 15.36
CA ASP A 39 10.70 -16.89 14.71
C ASP A 39 10.88 -16.70 13.19
N GLY A 40 11.94 -17.32 12.66
CA GLY A 40 12.31 -17.18 11.25
C GLY A 40 11.35 -17.90 10.30
N GLU A 41 10.84 -19.07 10.70
CA GLU A 41 9.89 -19.84 9.88
C GLU A 41 8.53 -19.14 9.86
N GLU A 42 8.06 -18.62 11.00
CA GLU A 42 6.83 -17.82 11.06
C GLU A 42 6.92 -16.55 10.21
N ARG A 43 8.06 -15.85 10.23
CA ARG A 43 8.31 -14.70 9.35
C ARG A 43 8.25 -15.10 7.88
N ASP A 44 8.85 -16.23 7.51
CA ASP A 44 8.81 -16.68 6.11
C ASP A 44 7.39 -17.08 5.69
N VAL A 45 6.58 -17.68 6.57
CA VAL A 45 5.15 -17.94 6.33
C VAL A 45 4.37 -16.64 6.14
N MET A 46 4.60 -15.62 6.97
CA MET A 46 3.97 -14.31 6.84
C MET A 46 4.24 -13.68 5.47
N VAL A 47 5.51 -13.64 5.04
CA VAL A 47 5.88 -13.09 3.73
C VAL A 47 5.25 -13.91 2.61
N ASN A 48 5.33 -15.25 2.67
CA ASN A 48 4.78 -16.10 1.62
C ASN A 48 3.25 -16.00 1.48
N SER A 49 2.53 -15.58 2.54
CA SER A 49 1.08 -15.39 2.48
C SER A 49 0.64 -14.18 1.65
N VAL A 50 1.49 -13.15 1.54
CA VAL A 50 1.17 -11.90 0.82
C VAL A 50 1.90 -11.79 -0.53
N ALA A 51 3.02 -12.50 -0.68
CA ALA A 51 3.86 -12.48 -1.88
C ALA A 51 3.11 -12.60 -3.23
N PRO A 52 2.06 -13.42 -3.37
CA PRO A 52 1.38 -13.58 -4.66
C PRO A 52 0.44 -12.42 -5.03
N VAL A 53 0.06 -11.57 -4.07
CA VAL A 53 -1.07 -10.63 -4.22
C VAL A 53 -0.74 -9.17 -3.92
N TRP A 54 0.32 -8.89 -3.15
CA TRP A 54 0.62 -7.53 -2.68
C TRP A 54 0.77 -6.50 -3.81
N ASP A 55 1.48 -6.84 -4.90
CA ASP A 55 1.67 -5.95 -6.05
C ASP A 55 0.32 -5.63 -6.73
N GLY A 56 -0.57 -6.62 -6.81
CA GLY A 56 -1.93 -6.43 -7.28
C GLY A 56 -2.76 -5.54 -6.35
N ASN A 57 -2.55 -5.63 -5.04
CA ASN A 57 -3.29 -4.84 -4.06
C ASN A 57 -2.97 -3.35 -4.17
N GLU A 58 -1.71 -2.98 -4.44
CA GLU A 58 -1.30 -1.59 -4.68
C GLU A 58 -1.97 -0.97 -5.92
N THR A 59 -2.31 -1.77 -6.94
CA THR A 59 -2.95 -1.25 -8.16
C THR A 59 -4.31 -0.60 -7.90
N TRP A 60 -5.02 -0.97 -6.83
CA TRP A 60 -6.28 -0.33 -6.44
C TRP A 60 -6.10 1.12 -6.04
N LEU A 61 -4.98 1.46 -5.36
CA LEU A 61 -4.62 2.83 -5.03
C LEU A 61 -4.39 3.65 -6.31
N VAL A 62 -3.65 3.08 -7.26
CA VAL A 62 -3.36 3.70 -8.55
C VAL A 62 -4.65 3.95 -9.33
N LEU A 63 -5.57 2.98 -9.36
CA LEU A 63 -6.89 3.14 -10.00
C LEU A 63 -7.70 4.25 -9.34
N GLY A 64 -7.72 4.31 -8.00
CA GLY A 64 -8.41 5.36 -7.25
C GLY A 64 -7.85 6.76 -7.58
N GLY A 65 -6.52 6.92 -7.54
CA GLY A 65 -5.85 8.18 -7.83
C GLY A 65 -5.99 8.62 -9.29
N ALA A 66 -5.71 7.73 -10.24
CA ALA A 66 -5.84 8.01 -11.68
C ALA A 66 -7.30 8.25 -12.09
N GLY A 67 -8.23 7.49 -11.52
CA GLY A 67 -9.67 7.69 -11.71
C GLY A 67 -10.13 9.05 -11.21
N LEU A 68 -9.67 9.46 -10.02
CA LEU A 68 -9.96 10.79 -9.47
C LEU A 68 -9.38 11.90 -10.35
N PHE A 69 -8.14 11.76 -10.82
CA PHE A 69 -7.52 12.70 -11.75
C PHE A 69 -8.31 12.86 -13.06
N GLY A 70 -8.74 11.73 -13.66
CA GLY A 70 -9.44 11.73 -14.93
C GLY A 70 -10.90 12.19 -14.85
N ALA A 71 -11.66 11.70 -13.86
CA ALA A 71 -13.10 11.97 -13.74
C ALA A 71 -13.41 13.25 -12.94
N PHE A 72 -12.55 13.62 -11.97
CA PHE A 72 -12.77 14.74 -11.05
C PHE A 72 -11.48 15.54 -10.82
N PRO A 73 -10.91 16.20 -11.85
CA PRO A 73 -9.60 16.84 -11.77
C PRO A 73 -9.50 17.93 -10.69
N LEU A 74 -10.59 18.67 -10.44
CA LEU A 74 -10.63 19.67 -9.37
C LEU A 74 -10.51 19.01 -7.98
N ALA A 75 -11.21 17.90 -7.75
CA ALA A 75 -11.13 17.17 -6.49
C ALA A 75 -9.71 16.59 -6.31
N TYR A 76 -9.15 15.99 -7.36
CA TYR A 76 -7.77 15.51 -7.35
C TYR A 76 -6.78 16.61 -6.95
N ALA A 77 -6.86 17.78 -7.58
CA ALA A 77 -5.95 18.89 -7.31
C ALA A 77 -6.06 19.39 -5.86
N VAL A 78 -7.28 19.57 -5.35
CA VAL A 78 -7.51 20.05 -3.98
C VAL A 78 -7.05 19.02 -2.94
N ILE A 79 -7.37 17.73 -3.14
CA ILE A 79 -7.00 16.67 -2.19
C ILE A 79 -5.49 16.45 -2.19
N THR A 80 -4.86 16.38 -3.37
CA THR A 80 -3.41 16.13 -3.47
C THR A 80 -2.60 17.28 -2.91
N ASP A 81 -3.03 18.54 -3.13
CA ASP A 81 -2.37 19.71 -2.55
C ASP A 81 -2.49 19.73 -1.02
N ALA A 82 -3.71 19.53 -0.50
CA ALA A 82 -3.96 19.48 0.94
C ALA A 82 -3.22 18.33 1.65
N LEU A 83 -3.04 17.20 0.97
CA LEU A 83 -2.44 15.98 1.51
C LEU A 83 -1.05 15.69 0.94
N VAL A 84 -0.35 16.69 0.39
CA VAL A 84 0.94 16.45 -0.28
C VAL A 84 1.97 15.80 0.64
N ILE A 85 2.07 16.26 1.90
CA ILE A 85 3.00 15.72 2.89
C ILE A 85 2.62 14.28 3.26
N PRO A 86 1.39 13.99 3.73
CA PRO A 86 1.02 12.62 4.09
C PRO A 86 1.06 11.66 2.89
N LEU A 87 0.54 12.04 1.72
CA LEU A 87 0.60 11.17 0.53
C LEU A 87 2.05 10.87 0.12
N THR A 88 2.95 11.85 0.21
CA THR A 88 4.38 11.62 -0.07
C THR A 88 4.99 10.65 0.94
N ALA A 89 4.69 10.81 2.23
CA ALA A 89 5.15 9.89 3.28
C ALA A 89 4.61 8.48 3.05
N MET A 90 3.33 8.34 2.67
CA MET A 90 2.71 7.07 2.33
C MET A 90 3.43 6.38 1.19
N LEU A 91 3.68 7.10 0.08
CA LEU A 91 4.40 6.56 -1.08
C LEU A 91 5.83 6.13 -0.73
N ILE A 92 6.54 6.89 0.11
CA ILE A 92 7.85 6.48 0.61
C ILE A 92 7.74 5.17 1.40
N GLY A 93 6.74 5.05 2.29
CA GLY A 93 6.47 3.84 3.06
C GLY A 93 6.22 2.61 2.16
N LEU A 94 5.38 2.78 1.14
CA LEU A 94 5.08 1.73 0.15
C LEU A 94 6.32 1.32 -0.66
N ILE A 95 7.17 2.27 -1.07
CA ILE A 95 8.44 1.98 -1.75
C ILE A 95 9.34 1.12 -0.86
N PHE A 96 9.54 1.52 0.40
CA PHE A 96 10.37 0.75 1.33
C PHE A 96 9.79 -0.65 1.56
N ARG A 97 8.47 -0.77 1.67
CA ARG A 97 7.78 -2.06 1.80
C ARG A 97 8.08 -2.98 0.61
N GLY A 98 7.82 -2.52 -0.61
CA GLY A 98 8.04 -3.33 -1.83
C GLY A 98 9.50 -3.72 -2.04
N VAL A 99 10.43 -2.77 -1.85
CA VAL A 99 11.87 -3.04 -1.96
C VAL A 99 12.33 -4.05 -0.89
N ALA A 100 11.90 -3.87 0.36
CA ALA A 100 12.24 -4.79 1.44
C ALA A 100 11.74 -6.21 1.17
N PHE A 101 10.54 -6.34 0.60
CA PHE A 101 9.95 -7.61 0.22
C PHE A 101 10.84 -8.40 -0.74
N GLU A 102 11.22 -7.78 -1.87
CA GLU A 102 12.07 -8.38 -2.90
C GLU A 102 13.51 -8.62 -2.44
N PHE A 103 14.05 -7.70 -1.64
CA PHE A 103 15.48 -7.71 -1.30
C PHE A 103 15.77 -8.60 -0.09
N ARG A 104 14.80 -8.81 0.81
CA ARG A 104 14.94 -9.72 1.95
C ARG A 104 15.27 -11.14 1.51
N PHE A 105 14.62 -11.65 0.47
CA PHE A 105 14.89 -13.00 -0.07
C PHE A 105 16.30 -13.14 -0.64
N LYS A 106 16.88 -12.04 -1.15
CA LYS A 106 18.21 -11.98 -1.76
C LYS A 106 19.29 -11.57 -0.74
N ALA A 107 18.91 -11.15 0.46
CA ALA A 107 19.82 -10.58 1.45
C ALA A 107 20.64 -11.66 2.18
N VAL A 108 21.93 -11.35 2.36
CA VAL A 108 22.81 -12.07 3.29
C VAL A 108 22.28 -11.93 4.72
N PRO A 109 22.54 -12.90 5.62
CA PRO A 109 22.00 -12.90 6.98
C PRO A 109 22.23 -11.59 7.76
N SER A 110 23.36 -10.91 7.55
CA SER A 110 23.68 -9.65 8.22
C SER A 110 22.79 -8.47 7.82
N HIS A 111 22.15 -8.52 6.65
CA HIS A 111 21.29 -7.45 6.14
C HIS A 111 19.79 -7.78 6.25
N ARG A 112 19.42 -9.02 6.63
CA ARG A 112 18.00 -9.40 6.78
C ARG A 112 17.28 -8.55 7.82
N THR A 113 17.92 -8.30 8.96
CA THR A 113 17.35 -7.45 10.02
C THR A 113 17.05 -6.03 9.55
N PHE A 114 17.88 -5.45 8.66
CA PHE A 114 17.61 -4.14 8.09
C PHE A 114 16.34 -4.15 7.23
N TRP A 115 16.18 -5.15 6.37
CA TRP A 115 14.98 -5.30 5.54
C TRP A 115 13.73 -5.62 6.35
N ASP A 116 13.85 -6.40 7.42
CA ASP A 116 12.75 -6.68 8.34
C ASP A 116 12.22 -5.38 8.99
N TYR A 117 13.12 -4.50 9.43
CA TYR A 117 12.73 -3.18 9.97
C TYR A 117 12.24 -2.21 8.89
N ALA A 118 12.82 -2.24 7.69
CA ALA A 118 12.35 -1.43 6.56
C ALA A 118 10.93 -1.83 6.14
N PHE A 119 10.62 -3.13 6.16
CA PHE A 119 9.29 -3.66 5.86
C PHE A 119 8.26 -3.22 6.92
N ALA A 120 8.61 -3.35 8.20
CA ALA A 120 7.73 -2.92 9.29
C ALA A 120 7.54 -1.40 9.34
N GLY A 121 8.63 -0.65 9.24
CA GLY A 121 8.61 0.81 9.24
C GLY A 121 7.90 1.39 8.03
N GLY A 122 8.12 0.82 6.83
CA GLY A 122 7.44 1.23 5.61
C GLY A 122 5.93 0.99 5.69
N SER A 123 5.52 -0.16 6.22
CA SER A 123 4.10 -0.49 6.41
C SER A 123 3.42 0.41 7.45
N LEU A 124 4.13 0.72 8.54
CA LEU A 124 3.64 1.63 9.59
C LEU A 124 3.52 3.07 9.06
N LEU A 125 4.52 3.55 8.32
CA LEU A 125 4.49 4.89 7.73
C LEU A 125 3.34 5.02 6.73
N ALA A 126 3.15 4.03 5.85
CA ALA A 126 2.05 4.03 4.90
C ALA A 126 0.66 4.00 5.56
N THR A 127 0.52 3.32 6.70
CA THR A 127 -0.77 3.22 7.40
C THR A 127 -1.17 4.52 8.12
N PHE A 128 -0.21 5.26 8.66
CA PHE A 128 -0.46 6.41 9.55
C PHE A 128 -0.10 7.77 8.99
N SER A 129 0.29 7.84 7.70
CA SER A 129 0.41 9.10 6.99
C SER A 129 -0.95 9.53 6.45
#